data_AF-A0A494C1F1-F1
#
_entry.id   AF-A0A494C1F1-F1
#
_cell.length_a   1.000
_cell.length_b   1.000
_cell.length_c   1.000
_cell.angle_alpha   90.00
_cell.angle_beta   90.00
_cell.angle_gamma   90.00
#
_symmetry.space_group_name_H-M   'P 1'
#
loop_
_entity.id
_entity.type
_entity.pdbx_description
1 polymer ?
#
loop_
_entity_poly.entity_id
_entity_poly.type
_entity_poly.pdbx_seq_one_letter_code
_entity_poly.pdbx_strand_id
1 'polypeptide(L)'
;MCVTYHNGTGYCKCPEGFLGEYCQHRDPCEKNRCQNGGTCVAQAMLGKATCRCASGFTGEDCQYSTSHPCFVSRPCLNGGTCHMLSRDTYECTCQVGFTGKECQWTDACLSHPC
;
A
#
# COMPACT_ATOMS: atom_id res chain seq x y z
N MET A 1 -30.20 -3.50 13.52
CA MET A 1 -31.66 -3.21 13.52
C MET A 1 -32.09 -2.98 12.08
N CYS A 2 -33.14 -3.65 11.59
CA CYS A 2 -33.67 -3.38 10.25
C CYS A 2 -34.55 -2.12 10.29
N VAL A 3 -34.35 -1.22 9.33
CA VAL A 3 -35.13 0.00 9.15
C VAL A 3 -35.82 -0.07 7.79
N THR A 4 -37.14 0.04 7.77
CA THR A 4 -37.97 -0.06 6.55
C THR A 4 -38.42 1.31 6.06
N TYR A 5 -38.52 1.47 4.74
CA TYR A 5 -39.03 2.64 4.04
C TYR A 5 -40.48 2.42 3.60
N HIS A 6 -41.23 3.50 3.33
CA HIS A 6 -42.65 3.44 2.92
C HIS A 6 -42.90 2.71 1.59
N ASN A 7 -41.89 2.60 0.73
CA ASN A 7 -41.95 1.87 -0.54
C ASN A 7 -41.71 0.35 -0.40
N GLY A 8 -41.54 -0.15 0.83
CA GLY A 8 -41.31 -1.58 1.11
C GLY A 8 -39.85 -2.02 1.04
N THR A 9 -38.89 -1.13 0.74
CA THR A 9 -37.46 -1.45 0.85
C THR A 9 -36.97 -1.23 2.30
N GLY A 10 -35.80 -1.75 2.65
CA GLY A 10 -35.22 -1.55 3.98
C GLY A 10 -33.70 -1.66 3.96
N TYR A 11 -33.07 -1.25 5.07
CA TYR A 11 -31.63 -1.38 5.27
C TYR A 11 -31.30 -1.80 6.70
N CYS A 12 -30.13 -2.41 6.89
CA CYS A 12 -29.65 -2.75 8.22
C CYS A 12 -28.89 -1.56 8.83
N LYS A 13 -29.39 -1.05 9.96
CA LYS A 13 -28.60 -0.19 10.86
C LYS A 13 -27.66 -1.08 11.68
N CYS A 14 -26.37 -0.94 11.44
CA CYS A 14 -25.33 -1.74 12.08
C CYS A 14 -24.99 -1.25 13.49
N PRO A 15 -24.66 -2.19 14.41
CA PRO A 15 -24.07 -1.84 15.70
C PRO A 15 -22.66 -1.25 15.50
N GLU A 16 -22.13 -0.64 16.56
CA GLU A 16 -20.79 -0.06 16.55
C GLU A 16 -19.73 -1.13 16.21
N GLY A 17 -18.80 -0.79 15.32
CA GLY A 17 -17.76 -1.70 14.85
C GLY A 17 -18.20 -2.70 13.78
N PHE A 18 -19.41 -2.57 13.20
CA PHE A 18 -19.88 -3.42 12.11
C PHE A 18 -20.36 -2.61 10.90
N LEU A 19 -20.13 -3.17 9.71
CA LEU A 19 -20.35 -2.56 8.40
C LEU A 19 -20.91 -3.59 7.41
N GLY A 20 -21.38 -3.10 6.26
CA GLY A 20 -21.94 -3.89 5.16
C GLY A 20 -23.46 -3.82 5.11
N GLU A 21 -24.02 -4.31 4.01
CA GLU A 21 -25.46 -4.30 3.75
C GLU A 21 -26.27 -5.01 4.86
N TYR A 22 -25.71 -6.09 5.41
CA TYR A 22 -26.30 -6.92 6.46
C TYR A 22 -25.49 -6.89 7.77
N CYS A 23 -24.58 -5.90 7.92
CA CYS A 23 -23.68 -5.79 9.07
C CYS A 23 -22.75 -7.00 9.26
N GLN A 24 -22.40 -7.67 8.16
CA GLN A 24 -21.60 -8.89 8.15
C GLN A 24 -20.09 -8.65 8.28
N HIS A 25 -19.63 -7.41 8.12
CA HIS A 25 -18.21 -7.06 8.17
C HIS A 25 -17.87 -6.35 9.47
N ARG A 26 -16.78 -6.74 10.13
CA ARG A 26 -16.20 -5.95 11.22
C ARG A 26 -15.53 -4.71 10.65
N ASP A 27 -15.65 -3.57 11.31
CA ASP A 27 -15.04 -2.33 10.86
C ASP A 27 -13.51 -2.49 10.76
N PRO A 28 -12.94 -2.47 9.54
CA PRO A 28 -11.52 -2.65 9.34
C PRO A 28 -10.66 -1.48 9.87
N CYS A 29 -11.28 -0.36 10.23
CA CYS A 29 -10.64 0.85 10.76
C CYS A 29 -10.72 0.98 12.29
N GLU A 30 -11.37 0.07 13.01
CA GLU A 30 -11.53 0.14 14.47
C GLU A 30 -10.19 0.26 15.22
N LYS A 31 -9.13 -0.38 14.72
CA LYS A 31 -7.77 -0.32 15.30
C LYS A 31 -6.81 0.64 14.58
N ASN A 32 -7.30 1.42 13.61
CA ASN A 32 -6.53 2.27 12.70
C ASN A 32 -5.14 1.72 12.31
N ARG A 33 -5.06 1.02 11.18
CA ARG A 33 -3.78 0.46 10.68
C ARG A 33 -2.83 1.49 10.06
N CYS A 34 -3.33 2.69 9.77
CA CYS A 34 -2.58 3.69 9.02
C CYS A 34 -1.55 4.37 9.93
N GLN A 35 -0.28 4.31 9.54
CA GLN A 35 0.85 4.90 10.25
C GLN A 35 1.03 6.38 9.89
N ASN A 36 1.92 7.05 10.63
CA ASN A 36 2.43 8.39 10.30
C ASN A 36 1.33 9.46 10.05
N GLY A 37 0.26 9.41 10.83
CA GLY A 37 -0.87 10.36 10.70
C GLY A 37 -1.81 10.07 9.52
N GLY A 38 -1.71 8.87 8.93
CA GLY A 38 -2.67 8.40 7.92
C GLY A 38 -4.08 8.25 8.49
N THR A 39 -5.08 8.52 7.65
CA THR A 39 -6.51 8.33 7.97
C THR A 39 -7.01 7.03 7.37
N CYS A 40 -7.54 6.12 8.19
CA CYS A 40 -8.20 4.91 7.69
C CYS A 40 -9.56 5.23 7.07
N VAL A 41 -9.82 4.68 5.89
CA VAL A 41 -11.08 4.84 5.16
C VAL A 41 -11.69 3.47 4.93
N ALA A 42 -12.80 3.18 5.62
CA ALA A 42 -13.50 1.92 5.49
C ALA A 42 -14.36 1.88 4.22
N GLN A 43 -14.18 0.84 3.41
CA GLN A 43 -15.05 0.45 2.32
C GLN A 43 -16.15 -0.45 2.88
N ALA A 44 -17.17 0.17 3.49
CA ALA A 44 -18.18 -0.49 4.31
C ALA A 44 -18.84 -1.71 3.65
N MET A 45 -19.15 -1.64 2.34
CA MET A 45 -19.80 -2.73 1.60
C MET A 45 -18.88 -3.91 1.30
N LEU A 46 -17.57 -3.71 1.32
CA LEU A 46 -16.57 -4.74 1.01
C LEU A 46 -15.90 -5.31 2.27
N GLY A 47 -16.11 -4.69 3.44
CA GLY A 47 -15.38 -5.03 4.66
C GLY A 47 -13.87 -4.78 4.54
N LYS A 48 -13.46 -3.90 3.63
CA LYS A 48 -12.05 -3.54 3.40
C LYS A 48 -11.77 -2.12 3.88
N ALA A 49 -10.50 -1.78 4.06
CA ALA A 49 -10.08 -0.41 4.32
C ALA A 49 -8.87 -0.06 3.46
N THR A 50 -8.74 1.22 3.17
CA THR A 50 -7.55 1.83 2.59
C THR A 50 -7.04 2.94 3.49
N CYS A 51 -5.75 3.25 3.41
CA CYS A 51 -5.17 4.38 4.12
C CYS A 51 -5.05 5.59 3.21
N ARG A 52 -5.54 6.74 3.69
CA ARG A 52 -5.24 8.05 3.10
C ARG A 52 -4.05 8.64 3.84
N CYS A 53 -2.89 8.64 3.19
CA CYS A 53 -1.63 9.08 3.81
C CYS A 53 -1.56 10.59 3.99
N ALA A 54 -0.91 10.99 5.08
CA ALA A 54 -0.53 12.38 5.30
C ALA A 54 0.56 12.81 4.30
N SER A 55 0.71 14.12 4.11
CA SER A 55 1.77 14.67 3.25
C SER A 55 3.15 14.18 3.71
N GLY A 56 3.95 13.69 2.76
CA GLY A 56 5.27 13.15 3.04
C GLY A 56 5.31 11.63 3.28
N PHE A 57 4.17 10.94 3.24
CA PHE A 57 4.09 9.48 3.46
C PHE A 57 3.36 8.74 2.34
N THR A 58 3.70 7.46 2.17
CA THR A 58 3.16 6.56 1.14
C THR A 58 3.24 5.09 1.59
N GLY A 59 2.71 4.19 0.77
CA GLY A 59 2.53 2.77 1.08
C GLY A 59 1.11 2.43 1.50
N GLU A 60 0.81 1.13 1.57
CA GLU A 60 -0.53 0.61 1.90
C GLU A 60 -1.02 1.08 3.27
N ASP A 61 -0.11 1.14 4.25
CA ASP A 61 -0.37 1.58 5.62
C ASP A 61 0.31 2.92 5.91
N CYS A 62 0.71 3.68 4.88
CA CYS A 62 1.44 4.95 5.03
C CYS A 62 2.77 4.81 5.79
N GLN A 63 3.40 3.64 5.72
CA GLN A 63 4.59 3.30 6.48
C GLN A 63 5.87 3.93 5.93
N TYR A 64 5.88 4.34 4.66
CA TYR A 64 7.09 4.84 3.99
C TYR A 64 7.10 6.36 3.89
N SER A 65 8.23 6.98 4.22
CA SER A 65 8.45 8.40 3.92
C SER A 65 8.70 8.58 2.43
N THR A 66 8.10 9.61 1.82
CA THR A 66 8.40 9.99 0.43
C THR A 66 9.77 10.63 0.29
N SER A 67 10.47 10.93 1.40
CA SER A 67 11.87 11.36 1.38
C SER A 67 12.87 10.20 1.21
N HIS A 68 12.40 8.96 1.20
CA HIS A 68 13.26 7.79 1.11
C HIS A 68 13.97 7.72 -0.26
N PRO A 69 15.25 7.27 -0.33
CA PRO A 69 16.03 7.22 -1.58
C PRO A 69 15.30 6.57 -2.77
N CYS A 70 14.57 5.46 -2.56
CA CYS A 70 13.79 4.83 -3.63
C CYS A 70 12.82 5.77 -4.35
N PHE A 71 12.30 6.81 -3.68
CA PHE A 71 11.39 7.78 -4.27
C PHE A 71 12.09 9.03 -4.80
N VAL A 72 13.07 9.56 -4.06
CA VAL A 72 13.72 10.83 -4.41
C VAL A 72 14.86 10.67 -5.40
N SER A 73 15.77 9.72 -5.17
CA SER A 73 16.94 9.52 -6.05
C SER A 73 16.69 8.45 -7.10
N ARG A 74 15.74 7.53 -6.86
CA ARG A 74 15.41 6.39 -7.73
C ARG A 74 16.70 5.65 -8.16
N PRO A 75 17.45 5.11 -7.19
CA PRO A 75 18.84 4.70 -7.40
C PRO A 75 18.98 3.47 -8.31
N CYS A 76 17.96 2.64 -8.43
CA CYS A 76 18.00 1.46 -9.28
C CYS A 76 17.83 1.84 -10.76
N LEU A 77 18.91 1.73 -11.52
CA LEU A 77 18.98 2.06 -12.93
C LEU A 77 18.48 0.89 -13.80
N ASN A 78 18.38 1.13 -15.11
CA ASN A 78 18.10 0.10 -16.12
C ASN A 78 16.83 -0.74 -15.85
N GLY A 79 15.79 -0.11 -15.30
CA GLY A 79 14.53 -0.79 -14.98
C GLY A 79 14.59 -1.69 -13.74
N GLY A 80 15.63 -1.55 -12.91
CA GLY A 80 15.72 -2.22 -11.62
C GLY A 80 14.62 -1.79 -10.66
N THR A 81 14.18 -2.71 -9.80
CA THR A 81 13.16 -2.47 -8.78
C THR A 81 13.84 -2.08 -7.47
N CYS A 82 13.43 -0.95 -6.87
CA CYS A 82 13.95 -0.49 -5.58
C CYS A 82 13.13 -1.06 -4.43
N HIS A 83 13.79 -1.78 -3.54
CA HIS A 83 13.22 -2.35 -2.33
C HIS A 83 13.73 -1.56 -1.12
N MET A 84 12.81 -1.09 -0.29
CA MET A 84 13.17 -0.37 0.93
C MET A 84 13.50 -1.38 2.02
N LEU A 85 14.74 -1.37 2.50
CA LEU A 85 15.19 -2.24 3.59
C LEU A 85 14.99 -1.57 4.96
N SER A 86 15.17 -0.25 5.04
CA SER A 86 14.97 0.53 6.26
C SER A 86 14.57 1.99 5.95
N ARG A 87 14.64 2.89 6.94
CA ARG A 87 14.33 4.33 6.73
C ARG A 87 15.20 5.00 5.68
N ASP A 88 16.46 4.58 5.55
CA ASP A 88 17.44 5.24 4.68
C ASP A 88 18.21 4.24 3.80
N THR A 89 17.98 2.93 3.98
CA THR A 89 18.64 1.89 3.19
C THR A 89 17.68 1.22 2.22
N TYR A 90 18.23 0.87 1.05
CA TYR A 90 17.51 0.24 -0.03
C TYR A 90 18.35 -0.87 -0.66
N GLU A 91 17.69 -1.74 -1.40
CA GLU A 91 18.28 -2.78 -2.24
C GLU A 91 17.66 -2.70 -3.63
N CYS A 92 18.48 -2.91 -4.67
CA CYS A 92 17.99 -2.96 -6.05
C CYS A 92 17.93 -4.40 -6.52
N THR A 93 16.78 -4.82 -7.02
CA THR A 93 16.66 -6.04 -7.82
C THR A 93 16.82 -5.69 -9.28
N CYS A 94 17.92 -6.16 -9.88
CA CYS A 94 18.25 -5.85 -11.27
C CYS A 94 17.47 -6.71 -12.26
N GLN A 95 17.15 -6.11 -13.40
CA GLN A 95 16.63 -6.85 -14.55
C GLN A 95 17.70 -7.78 -15.13
N VAL A 96 17.25 -8.80 -15.86
CA VAL A 96 18.15 -9.73 -16.56
C VAL A 96 19.09 -8.94 -17.48
N GLY A 97 20.38 -9.25 -17.44
CA GLY A 97 21.40 -8.55 -18.23
C GLY A 97 21.98 -7.31 -17.55
N PHE A 98 21.60 -6.99 -16.31
CA PHE A 98 22.19 -5.91 -15.52
C PHE A 98 22.68 -6.40 -14.15
N THR A 99 23.69 -5.72 -13.62
CA THR A 99 24.37 -6.05 -12.36
C THR A 99 24.92 -4.78 -11.68
N GLY A 100 25.46 -4.95 -10.48
CA GLY A 100 25.91 -3.88 -9.60
C GLY A 100 24.85 -3.44 -8.58
N LYS A 101 25.27 -2.68 -7.56
CA LYS A 101 24.42 -2.24 -6.45
C LYS A 101 23.19 -1.43 -6.90
N GLU A 102 23.36 -0.65 -7.95
CA GLU A 102 22.35 0.24 -8.52
C GLU A 102 21.91 -0.26 -9.92
N CYS A 103 22.22 -1.51 -10.27
CA CYS A 103 21.97 -2.08 -11.59
C CYS A 103 22.61 -1.29 -12.75
N GLN A 104 23.73 -0.63 -12.47
CA GLN A 104 24.38 0.32 -13.37
C GLN A 104 25.21 -0.35 -14.47
N TRP A 105 25.58 -1.63 -14.31
CA TRP A 105 26.44 -2.35 -15.25
C TRP A 105 25.62 -3.36 -16.05
N THR A 106 25.95 -3.53 -17.33
CA THR A 106 25.44 -4.64 -18.12
C THR A 106 26.21 -5.92 -17.75
N ASP A 107 25.50 -7.02 -17.58
CA ASP A 107 26.10 -8.32 -17.33
C ASP A 107 26.86 -8.79 -18.57
N ALA A 108 28.19 -8.71 -18.49
CA ALA A 108 29.09 -9.11 -19.55
C ALA A 108 28.91 -10.59 -19.93
N CYS A 109 28.63 -11.46 -18.95
CA CYS A 109 28.45 -12.90 -19.17
C CYS A 109 27.17 -13.22 -19.96
N LEU A 110 26.14 -12.36 -19.87
CA LEU A 110 24.92 -12.51 -20.66
C LEU A 110 25.03 -11.83 -22.03
N SER A 111 25.77 -10.72 -22.13
CA SER A 111 26.00 -10.02 -23.41
C SER A 111 27.02 -10.72 -24.31
N HIS A 112 28.00 -11.39 -23.72
CA HIS A 112 29.07 -12.14 -24.38
C HIS A 112 29.38 -13.39 -23.54
N PRO A 113 28.60 -14.47 -23.69
CA PRO A 113 28.86 -15.72 -22.98
C PRO A 113 30.22 -16.29 -23.40
N CYS A 114 31.02 -16.66 -22.39
CA CYS A 114 32.37 -17.22 -22.54
C CYS A 114 32.38 -18.55 -23.31
#